data_AF-A0AA39YKJ1-F1
#
_entry.id   AF-A0AA39YKJ1-F1
#
_cell.length_a   1.000
_cell.length_b   1.000
_cell.length_c   1.000
_cell.angle_alpha   90.00
_cell.angle_beta   90.00
_cell.angle_gamma   90.00
#
_symmetry.space_group_name_H-M   'P 1'
#
loop_
_entity.id
_entity.type
_entity.pdbx_description
1 polymer ?
#
loop_
_entity_poly.entity_id
_entity_poly.type
_entity_poly.pdbx_seq_one_letter_code
_entity_poly.pdbx_strand_id
1 'polypeptide(L)'
;MGGVAYEIDYLLPCKLEPEDEDPQDALKLILPSREEDECLVMFVPMKEQELLAQAMDLTPWASLSWSIHRGMQDILLAFSKPRMDRHRAELAVFLQQAVHENKEKFEARGWNRDFVHHKMADVAQNAVVSGRGKSADLVRVVTEIVQVQYGLTAGEMDETTFWRNNESELDQQAIVGLTKCFILEWSTDIDYQLYHKLPLKMRFG
;
A
#
# COMPACT_ATOMS: atom_id res chain seq x y z
N MET A 1 1.20 11.65 25.67
CA MET A 1 1.08 11.73 24.20
C MET A 1 0.18 10.58 23.80
N GLY A 2 -1.11 10.85 23.54
CA GLY A 2 -2.06 9.83 23.12
C GLY A 2 -2.06 9.77 21.59
N GLY A 3 -1.69 8.64 21.01
CA GLY A 3 -1.93 8.39 19.60
C GLY A 3 -3.43 8.32 19.34
N VAL A 4 -3.85 8.72 18.14
CA VAL A 4 -5.23 8.51 17.70
C VAL A 4 -5.39 7.01 17.42
N ALA A 5 -6.29 6.36 18.15
CA ALA A 5 -6.66 4.98 17.86
C ALA A 5 -7.69 4.96 16.74
N TYR A 6 -7.44 4.17 15.70
CA TYR A 6 -8.36 3.93 14.59
C TYR A 6 -9.13 2.63 14.82
N GLU A 7 -10.30 2.47 14.20
CA GLU A 7 -11.11 1.26 14.35
C GLU A 7 -10.36 -0.01 13.95
N ILE A 8 -9.45 0.11 12.97
CA ILE A 8 -8.57 -0.98 12.52
C ILE A 8 -7.62 -1.48 13.62
N ASP A 9 -7.28 -0.64 14.62
CA ASP A 9 -6.42 -1.01 15.75
C ASP A 9 -7.11 -1.97 16.73
N TYR A 10 -8.45 -2.05 16.67
CA TYR A 10 -9.25 -2.96 17.50
C TYR A 10 -9.58 -4.29 16.80
N LEU A 11 -9.12 -4.47 15.55
CA LEU A 11 -9.32 -5.73 14.85
C LEU A 11 -8.43 -6.83 15.46
N LEU A 12 -9.07 -7.77 16.14
CA LEU A 12 -8.39 -8.89 16.78
C LEU A 12 -8.59 -10.15 15.93
N PRO A 13 -7.52 -10.77 15.40
CA PRO A 13 -7.63 -12.05 14.71
C PRO A 13 -7.98 -13.16 15.71
N CYS A 14 -8.98 -13.94 15.36
CA CYS A 14 -9.37 -15.17 16.04
C CYS A 14 -8.83 -16.37 15.27
N LYS A 15 -8.35 -17.39 16.00
CA LYS A 15 -7.97 -18.68 15.43
C LYS A 15 -9.20 -19.35 14.81
N LEU A 16 -9.03 -19.96 13.65
CA LEU A 16 -9.92 -21.01 13.15
C LEU A 16 -9.32 -22.36 13.48
N GLU A 17 -10.12 -23.25 14.09
CA GLU A 17 -9.70 -24.62 14.33
C GLU A 17 -9.74 -25.42 13.02
N PRO A 18 -8.94 -26.49 12.88
CA PRO A 18 -8.91 -27.29 11.65
C PRO A 18 -10.27 -27.89 11.26
N GLU A 19 -11.15 -28.09 12.23
CA GLU A 19 -12.51 -28.61 12.04
C GLU A 19 -13.51 -27.54 11.58
N ASP A 20 -13.17 -26.25 11.72
CA ASP A 20 -14.05 -25.16 11.31
C ASP A 20 -14.12 -25.10 9.78
N GLU A 21 -15.34 -24.98 9.24
CA GLU A 21 -15.53 -24.70 7.83
C GLU A 21 -15.01 -23.29 7.50
N ASP A 22 -14.40 -23.15 6.31
CA ASP A 22 -13.96 -21.85 5.82
C ASP A 22 -15.20 -20.91 5.74
N PRO A 23 -15.15 -19.70 6.34
CA PRO A 23 -16.28 -18.79 6.36
C PRO A 23 -16.77 -18.47 4.94
N GLN A 24 -18.04 -18.76 4.67
CA GLN A 24 -18.70 -18.37 3.43
C GLN A 24 -18.80 -16.83 3.38
N ASP A 25 -18.58 -16.24 2.20
CA ASP A 25 -18.62 -14.79 1.96
C ASP A 25 -17.49 -13.94 2.60
N ALA A 26 -16.43 -14.56 3.13
CA ALA A 26 -15.24 -13.85 3.59
C ALA A 26 -14.17 -13.72 2.50
N LEU A 27 -13.49 -12.58 2.46
CA LEU A 27 -12.31 -12.38 1.63
C LEU A 27 -11.15 -13.20 2.22
N LYS A 28 -10.54 -14.04 1.38
CA LYS A 28 -9.37 -14.84 1.74
C LYS A 28 -8.08 -14.09 1.42
N LEU A 29 -7.34 -13.72 2.44
CA LEU A 29 -6.01 -13.14 2.36
C LEU A 29 -4.94 -14.20 2.62
N ILE A 30 -3.83 -14.10 1.89
CA ILE A 30 -2.65 -14.95 2.07
C ILE A 30 -1.54 -14.07 2.61
N LEU A 31 -1.07 -14.40 3.81
CA LEU A 31 -0.08 -13.64 4.58
C LEU A 31 1.21 -14.45 4.72
N PRO A 32 2.38 -13.78 4.80
CA PRO A 32 3.65 -14.47 5.01
C PRO A 32 3.68 -15.16 6.38
N SER A 33 4.19 -16.41 6.42
CA SER A 33 4.54 -17.10 7.66
C SER A 33 6.04 -16.98 7.93
N ARG A 34 6.44 -17.19 9.20
CA ARG A 34 7.85 -17.41 9.57
C ARG A 34 8.28 -18.87 9.48
N GLU A 35 7.33 -19.79 9.35
CA GLU A 35 7.62 -21.20 9.09
C GLU A 35 7.95 -21.36 7.60
N GLU A 36 9.07 -22.04 7.29
CA GLU A 36 9.51 -22.25 5.91
C GLU A 36 8.40 -22.96 5.12
N ASP A 37 8.14 -22.48 3.90
CA ASP A 37 7.12 -23.00 2.97
C ASP A 37 5.65 -22.93 3.43
N GLU A 38 5.35 -22.20 4.51
CA GLU A 38 3.97 -22.00 4.97
C GLU A 38 3.45 -20.58 4.70
N CYS A 39 2.14 -20.49 4.44
CA CYS A 39 1.41 -19.24 4.35
C CYS A 39 0.29 -19.23 5.38
N LEU A 40 0.11 -18.09 6.01
CA LEU A 40 -1.02 -17.85 6.90
C LEU A 40 -2.24 -17.47 6.06
N VAL A 41 -3.36 -18.16 6.25
CA VAL A 41 -4.64 -17.81 5.60
C VAL A 41 -5.49 -17.01 6.57
N MET A 42 -5.95 -15.85 6.12
CA MET A 42 -6.83 -14.98 6.89
C MET A 42 -8.15 -14.75 6.17
N PHE A 43 -9.26 -14.96 6.87
CA PHE A 43 -10.61 -14.68 6.38
C PHE A 43 -11.11 -13.36 6.94
N VAL A 44 -11.51 -12.46 6.05
CA VAL A 44 -11.96 -11.10 6.38
C VAL A 44 -13.43 -10.97 5.99
N PRO A 45 -14.37 -10.92 6.96
CA PRO A 45 -15.78 -10.68 6.67
C PRO A 45 -16.01 -9.28 6.06
N MET A 46 -17.19 -9.07 5.47
CA MET A 46 -17.48 -7.84 4.70
C MET A 46 -17.27 -6.54 5.50
N LYS A 47 -17.68 -6.52 6.77
CA LYS A 47 -17.54 -5.35 7.64
C LYS A 47 -16.07 -4.97 7.83
N GLU A 48 -15.21 -5.96 8.05
CA GLU A 48 -13.78 -5.72 8.21
C GLU A 48 -13.11 -5.36 6.89
N GLN A 49 -13.61 -5.85 5.75
CA GLN A 49 -13.14 -5.39 4.43
C GLN A 49 -13.37 -3.88 4.24
N GLU A 50 -14.51 -3.36 4.69
CA GLU A 50 -14.80 -1.91 4.65
C GLU A 50 -13.82 -1.11 5.53
N LEU A 51 -13.46 -1.64 6.70
CA LEU A 51 -12.47 -1.03 7.60
C LEU A 51 -11.06 -1.06 6.98
N LEU A 52 -10.67 -2.16 6.34
CA LEU A 52 -9.39 -2.24 5.62
C LEU A 52 -9.35 -1.23 4.46
N ALA A 53 -10.44 -1.11 3.69
CA ALA A 53 -10.56 -0.13 2.63
C ALA A 53 -10.44 1.31 3.16
N GLN A 54 -11.13 1.63 4.26
CA GLN A 54 -11.04 2.94 4.90
C GLN A 54 -9.62 3.23 5.40
N ALA A 55 -8.93 2.25 5.98
CA ALA A 55 -7.56 2.44 6.44
C ALA A 55 -6.58 2.69 5.28
N MET A 56 -6.74 1.98 4.16
CA MET A 56 -5.95 2.25 2.94
C MET A 56 -6.21 3.67 2.42
N ASP A 57 -7.47 4.13 2.46
CA ASP A 57 -7.85 5.48 2.08
C ASP A 57 -7.25 6.55 3.00
N LEU A 58 -7.09 6.26 4.29
CA LEU A 58 -6.56 7.19 5.32
C LEU A 58 -5.05 7.06 5.58
N THR A 59 -4.35 6.18 4.86
CA THR A 59 -2.90 6.00 5.04
C THR A 59 -2.18 7.34 4.74
N PRO A 60 -1.32 7.87 5.62
CA PRO A 60 -0.69 9.16 5.38
C PRO A 60 0.28 9.14 4.19
N TRP A 61 0.38 10.27 3.47
CA TRP A 61 1.25 10.43 2.31
C TRP A 61 2.74 10.45 2.67
N ALA A 62 3.11 11.17 3.73
CA ALA A 62 4.51 11.58 3.96
C ALA A 62 5.27 10.81 5.04
N SER A 63 4.65 9.87 5.75
CA SER A 63 5.36 9.00 6.70
C SER A 63 4.42 7.92 7.21
N LEU A 64 4.84 6.67 7.14
CA LEU A 64 4.25 5.63 7.98
C LEU A 64 4.78 5.81 9.41
N SER A 65 4.39 6.91 10.07
CA SER A 65 4.43 7.01 11.53
C SER A 65 3.20 6.34 12.16
N TRP A 66 2.44 5.58 11.35
CA TRP A 66 1.46 4.67 11.88
C TRP A 66 2.20 3.63 12.73
N SER A 67 1.92 3.65 14.03
CA SER A 67 2.09 2.49 14.89
C SER A 67 1.11 1.40 14.48
N ILE A 68 1.14 1.00 13.21
CA ILE A 68 0.47 -0.20 12.70
C ILE A 68 0.94 -1.32 13.62
N HIS A 69 0.02 -1.91 14.36
CA HIS A 69 0.30 -3.15 15.08
C HIS A 69 0.97 -4.11 14.11
N ARG A 70 2.15 -4.63 14.46
CA ARG A 70 3.18 -5.24 13.58
C ARG A 70 2.73 -6.26 12.50
N GLY A 71 1.47 -6.72 12.49
CA GLY A 71 0.88 -7.55 11.42
C GLY A 71 -0.14 -6.86 10.51
N MET A 72 -0.59 -5.63 10.82
CA MET A 72 -1.59 -4.91 10.03
C MET A 72 -1.05 -4.48 8.66
N GLN A 73 0.25 -4.22 8.54
CA GLN A 73 0.86 -3.88 7.25
C GLN A 73 0.73 -5.05 6.27
N ASP A 74 1.04 -6.27 6.71
CA ASP A 74 0.91 -7.46 5.85
C ASP A 74 -0.54 -7.71 5.45
N ILE A 75 -1.50 -7.45 6.35
CA ILE A 75 -2.94 -7.53 6.07
C ILE A 75 -3.34 -6.49 5.01
N LEU A 76 -2.93 -5.23 5.18
CA LEU A 76 -3.20 -4.15 4.22
C LEU A 76 -2.55 -4.42 2.87
N LEU A 77 -1.34 -4.95 2.84
CA LEU A 77 -0.65 -5.36 1.61
C LEU A 77 -1.36 -6.53 0.93
N ALA A 78 -1.72 -7.58 1.67
CA ALA A 78 -2.46 -8.71 1.10
C ALA A 78 -3.85 -8.29 0.59
N PHE A 79 -4.53 -7.40 1.30
CA PHE A 79 -5.82 -6.83 0.92
C PHE A 79 -5.74 -6.01 -0.37
N SER A 80 -4.74 -5.13 -0.46
CA SER A 80 -4.59 -4.20 -1.58
C SER A 80 -3.99 -4.84 -2.83
N LYS A 81 -3.21 -5.92 -2.68
CA LYS A 81 -2.43 -6.55 -3.74
C LYS A 81 -3.22 -6.85 -5.03
N PRO A 82 -4.41 -7.49 -5.01
CA PRO A 82 -5.12 -7.80 -6.24
C PRO A 82 -5.49 -6.56 -7.06
N ARG A 83 -5.83 -5.46 -6.38
CA ARG A 83 -6.19 -4.20 -7.02
C ARG A 83 -4.94 -3.44 -7.49
N MET A 84 -3.89 -3.42 -6.66
CA MET A 84 -2.59 -2.85 -7.05
C MET A 84 -2.04 -3.54 -8.30
N ASP A 85 -2.03 -4.88 -8.32
CA ASP A 85 -1.50 -5.65 -9.45
C ASP A 85 -2.30 -5.44 -10.74
N ARG A 86 -3.62 -5.19 -10.65
CA ARG A 86 -4.46 -4.85 -11.82
C ARG A 86 -4.05 -3.53 -12.46
N HIS A 87 -3.74 -2.51 -11.65
CA HIS A 87 -3.42 -1.16 -12.14
C HIS A 87 -1.90 -0.89 -12.23
N ARG A 88 -1.05 -1.85 -11.84
CA ARG A 88 0.40 -1.66 -11.73
C ARG A 88 1.02 -1.19 -13.03
N ALA A 89 0.62 -1.78 -14.16
CA ALA A 89 1.11 -1.38 -15.48
C ALA A 89 0.66 0.04 -15.85
N GLU A 90 -0.60 0.38 -15.59
CA GLU A 90 -1.16 1.70 -15.89
C GLU A 90 -0.51 2.79 -15.03
N LEU A 91 -0.32 2.54 -13.73
CA LEU A 91 0.42 3.44 -12.84
C LEU A 91 1.86 3.65 -13.33
N ALA A 92 2.54 2.58 -13.75
CA ALA A 92 3.91 2.68 -14.24
C ALA A 92 4.01 3.54 -15.53
N VAL A 93 3.03 3.42 -16.43
CA VAL A 93 2.92 4.26 -17.63
C VAL A 93 2.63 5.72 -17.26
N PHE A 94 1.69 5.95 -16.33
CA PHE A 94 1.38 7.29 -15.83
C PHE A 94 2.61 7.99 -15.26
N LEU A 95 3.40 7.31 -14.42
CA LEU A 95 4.61 7.90 -13.82
C LEU A 95 5.65 8.28 -14.87
N GLN A 96 5.83 7.43 -15.89
CA GLN A 96 6.73 7.71 -17.00
C GLN A 96 6.29 8.97 -17.77
N GLN A 97 5.00 9.07 -18.10
CA GLN A 97 4.44 10.23 -18.81
C GLN A 97 4.55 11.51 -17.98
N ALA A 98 4.19 11.47 -16.70
CA ALA A 98 4.27 12.60 -15.79
C ALA A 98 5.71 13.17 -15.68
N VAL A 99 6.73 12.31 -15.68
CA VAL A 99 8.14 12.74 -15.74
C VAL A 99 8.44 13.49 -17.04
N HIS A 100 8.00 12.95 -18.18
CA HIS A 100 8.25 13.58 -19.48
C HIS A 100 7.57 14.94 -19.63
N GLU A 101 6.36 15.08 -19.11
CA GLU A 101 5.55 16.31 -19.19
C GLU A 101 6.05 17.42 -18.25
N ASN A 102 6.69 17.06 -17.13
CA ASN A 102 6.99 18.01 -16.05
C ASN A 102 8.48 18.16 -15.73
N LYS A 103 9.38 17.81 -16.66
CA LYS A 103 10.84 17.85 -16.45
C LYS A 103 11.33 19.14 -15.79
N GLU A 104 10.87 20.29 -16.29
CA GLU A 104 11.25 21.61 -15.78
C GLU A 104 10.81 21.83 -14.32
N LYS A 105 9.65 21.29 -13.93
CA LYS A 105 9.17 21.37 -12.54
C LYS A 105 10.05 20.55 -11.60
N PHE A 106 10.54 19.38 -12.03
CA PHE A 106 11.47 18.58 -11.22
C PHE A 106 12.82 19.28 -11.06
N GLU A 107 13.36 19.86 -12.14
CA GLU A 107 14.60 20.65 -12.07
C GLU A 107 14.45 21.85 -11.12
N ALA A 108 13.32 22.56 -11.20
CA ALA A 108 13.01 23.68 -10.30
C ALA A 108 12.89 23.26 -8.82
N ARG A 109 12.48 22.00 -8.56
CA ARG A 109 12.46 21.39 -7.22
C ARG A 109 13.83 20.83 -6.78
N GLY A 110 14.89 21.08 -7.54
CA GLY A 110 16.27 20.74 -7.17
C GLY A 110 16.71 19.33 -7.56
N TRP A 111 15.95 18.62 -8.38
CA TRP A 111 16.42 17.35 -8.94
C TRP A 111 17.53 17.57 -9.95
N ASN A 112 18.48 16.64 -9.98
CA ASN A 112 19.57 16.67 -10.96
C ASN A 112 19.00 16.55 -12.39
N ARG A 113 19.38 17.49 -13.27
CA ARG A 113 18.92 17.56 -14.65
C ARG A 113 19.17 16.27 -15.43
N ASP A 114 20.38 15.75 -15.42
CA ASP A 114 20.71 14.52 -16.16
C ASP A 114 19.88 13.33 -15.68
N PHE A 115 19.61 13.25 -14.37
CA PHE A 115 18.73 12.25 -13.80
C PHE A 115 17.28 12.40 -14.30
N VAL A 116 16.71 13.60 -14.25
CA VAL A 116 15.34 13.87 -14.73
C VAL A 116 15.18 13.52 -16.22
N HIS A 117 16.16 13.88 -17.05
CA HIS A 117 16.06 13.69 -18.50
C HIS A 117 16.28 12.26 -18.96
N HIS A 118 17.06 11.46 -18.23
CA HIS A 118 17.55 10.18 -18.73
C HIS A 118 17.25 8.97 -17.85
N LYS A 119 16.83 9.15 -16.59
CA LYS A 119 16.71 8.03 -15.64
C LYS A 119 15.44 8.03 -14.81
N MET A 120 14.94 9.20 -14.40
CA MET A 120 13.83 9.29 -13.44
C MET A 120 12.59 8.52 -13.88
N ALA A 121 12.22 8.63 -15.16
CA ALA A 121 11.09 7.93 -15.76
C ALA A 121 11.22 6.39 -15.65
N ASP A 122 12.35 5.85 -16.10
CA ASP A 122 12.61 4.40 -16.08
C ASP A 122 12.73 3.88 -14.65
N VAL A 123 13.33 4.67 -13.75
CA VAL A 123 13.47 4.35 -12.34
C VAL A 123 12.10 4.23 -11.66
N ALA A 124 11.20 5.19 -11.90
CA ALA A 124 9.85 5.17 -11.34
C ALA A 124 9.02 3.99 -11.88
N GLN A 125 9.07 3.78 -13.20
CA GLN A 125 8.39 2.66 -13.85
C GLN A 125 8.84 1.31 -13.29
N ASN A 126 10.16 1.08 -13.25
CA ASN A 126 10.73 -0.17 -12.78
C ASN A 126 10.46 -0.41 -11.29
N ALA A 127 10.46 0.64 -10.46
CA ALA A 127 10.12 0.52 -9.04
C ALA A 127 8.68 0.01 -8.86
N VAL A 128 7.70 0.60 -9.56
CA VAL A 128 6.30 0.17 -9.47
C VAL A 128 6.12 -1.25 -10.00
N VAL A 129 6.71 -1.58 -11.16
CA VAL A 129 6.59 -2.92 -11.77
C VAL A 129 7.22 -4.01 -10.90
N SER A 130 8.31 -3.70 -10.18
CA SER A 130 9.00 -4.68 -9.32
C SER A 130 8.13 -5.19 -8.16
N GLY A 131 7.15 -4.39 -7.72
CA GLY A 131 6.16 -4.74 -6.68
C GLY A 131 6.68 -5.05 -5.28
N ARG A 132 7.99 -5.00 -5.08
CA ARG A 132 8.64 -5.06 -3.76
C ARG A 132 10.01 -4.41 -3.84
N GLY A 133 10.44 -3.82 -2.74
CA GLY A 133 11.79 -3.28 -2.62
C GLY A 133 12.02 -2.60 -1.29
N LYS A 134 13.24 -2.09 -1.10
CA LYS A 134 13.66 -1.41 0.13
C LYS A 134 14.52 -0.21 -0.23
N SER A 135 13.89 0.88 -0.65
CA SER A 135 14.60 2.10 -1.03
C SER A 135 13.74 3.33 -0.78
N ALA A 136 14.13 4.11 0.23
CA ALA A 136 13.51 5.40 0.52
C ALA A 136 13.69 6.40 -0.65
N ASP A 137 14.78 6.30 -1.40
CA ASP A 137 15.00 7.14 -2.58
C ASP A 137 14.00 6.84 -3.70
N LEU A 138 13.69 5.55 -3.94
CA LEU A 138 12.68 5.17 -4.93
C LEU A 138 11.27 5.57 -4.48
N VAL A 139 10.98 5.46 -3.18
CA VAL A 139 9.76 6.02 -2.60
C VAL A 139 9.66 7.52 -2.88
N ARG A 140 10.73 8.27 -2.60
CA ARG A 140 10.78 9.72 -2.86
C ARG A 140 10.60 10.06 -4.34
N VAL A 141 11.20 9.29 -5.26
CA VAL A 141 11.02 9.52 -6.71
C VAL A 141 9.55 9.37 -7.09
N VAL A 142 8.90 8.26 -6.72
CA VAL A 142 7.51 7.98 -7.12
C VAL A 142 6.54 8.98 -6.50
N THR A 143 6.67 9.29 -5.21
CA THR A 143 5.78 10.25 -4.54
C THR A 143 5.95 11.66 -5.10
N GLU A 144 7.18 12.08 -5.37
CA GLU A 144 7.43 13.40 -5.95
C GLU A 144 6.81 13.55 -7.34
N ILE A 145 6.81 12.48 -8.16
CA ILE A 145 6.21 12.50 -9.50
C ILE A 145 4.71 12.81 -9.40
N VAL A 146 4.01 12.12 -8.52
CA VAL A 146 2.56 12.32 -8.32
C VAL A 146 2.27 13.72 -7.77
N GLN A 147 3.08 14.19 -6.82
CA GLN A 147 3.00 15.56 -6.28
C GLN A 147 3.19 16.62 -7.36
N VAL A 148 4.15 16.44 -8.27
CA VAL A 148 4.42 17.38 -9.35
C VAL A 148 3.31 17.36 -10.39
N GLN A 149 2.79 16.18 -10.73
CA GLN A 149 1.72 16.04 -11.73
C GLN A 149 0.45 16.77 -11.30
N TYR A 150 0.01 16.57 -10.06
CA TYR A 150 -1.25 17.14 -9.58
C TYR A 150 -1.08 18.49 -8.86
N GLY A 151 0.14 18.87 -8.50
CA GLY A 151 0.39 20.13 -7.78
C GLY A 151 -0.19 20.14 -6.36
N LEU A 152 -0.46 18.97 -5.77
CA LEU A 152 -1.05 18.82 -4.44
C LEU A 152 0.02 18.84 -3.35
N THR A 153 -0.38 19.31 -2.17
CA THR A 153 0.38 19.17 -0.94
C THR A 153 0.24 17.76 -0.36
N ALA A 154 1.16 17.38 0.54
CA ALA A 154 1.08 16.08 1.23
C ALA A 154 -0.26 15.88 1.96
N GLY A 155 -0.75 16.92 2.65
CA GLY A 155 -2.01 16.85 3.40
C GLY A 155 -3.25 16.64 2.52
N GLU A 156 -3.24 17.16 1.29
CA GLU A 156 -4.32 16.93 0.32
C GLU A 156 -4.33 15.50 -0.25
N MET A 157 -3.27 14.72 -0.02
CA MET A 157 -3.16 13.32 -0.45
C MET A 157 -3.21 12.33 0.72
N ASP A 158 -3.35 12.82 1.97
CA ASP A 158 -3.47 11.96 3.15
C ASP A 158 -4.77 11.14 3.15
N GLU A 159 -5.83 11.63 2.52
CA GLU A 159 -7.11 10.93 2.36
C GLU A 159 -7.45 10.69 0.89
N THR A 160 -7.94 9.48 0.59
CA THR A 160 -8.56 9.13 -0.69
C THR A 160 -9.93 8.48 -0.50
N THR A 161 -10.64 8.24 -1.60
CA THR A 161 -11.86 7.40 -1.64
C THR A 161 -11.70 6.16 -2.52
N PHE A 162 -10.50 5.97 -3.10
CA PHE A 162 -10.21 4.92 -4.06
C PHE A 162 -10.52 3.53 -3.54
N TRP A 163 -10.10 3.21 -2.31
CA TRP A 163 -10.19 1.84 -1.80
C TRP A 163 -11.61 1.44 -1.44
N ARG A 164 -12.42 2.40 -0.97
CA ARG A 164 -13.86 2.20 -0.71
C ARG A 164 -14.69 2.18 -1.99
N ASN A 165 -14.25 2.85 -3.05
CA ASN A 165 -14.95 2.90 -4.33
C ASN A 165 -14.58 1.69 -5.20
N ASN A 166 -15.56 1.05 -5.84
CA ASN A 166 -15.33 -0.07 -6.79
C ASN A 166 -15.01 0.40 -8.22
N GLU A 167 -14.65 1.68 -8.39
CA GLU A 167 -14.37 2.24 -9.70
C GLU A 167 -13.07 1.67 -10.29
N SER A 168 -13.13 1.38 -11.59
CA SER A 168 -12.03 0.77 -12.35
C SER A 168 -11.19 1.81 -13.10
N GLU A 169 -11.59 3.08 -13.09
CA GLU A 169 -10.88 4.15 -13.79
C GLU A 169 -9.71 4.67 -12.96
N LEU A 170 -8.59 4.93 -13.62
CA LEU A 170 -7.37 5.45 -13.01
C LEU A 170 -7.42 6.98 -12.91
N ASP A 171 -8.31 7.47 -12.06
CA ASP A 171 -8.44 8.90 -11.78
C ASP A 171 -7.37 9.40 -10.78
N GLN A 172 -7.43 10.67 -10.41
CA GLN A 172 -6.49 11.25 -9.44
C GLN A 172 -6.51 10.52 -8.09
N GLN A 173 -7.70 10.13 -7.61
CA GLN A 173 -7.86 9.42 -6.34
C GLN A 173 -7.21 8.03 -6.41
N ALA A 174 -7.39 7.32 -7.53
CA ALA A 174 -6.76 6.04 -7.80
C ALA A 174 -5.24 6.14 -7.84
N ILE A 175 -4.68 7.13 -8.55
CA ILE A 175 -3.22 7.33 -8.59
C ILE A 175 -2.65 7.58 -7.19
N VAL A 176 -3.29 8.46 -6.41
CA VAL A 176 -2.85 8.76 -5.05
C VAL A 176 -2.96 7.50 -4.16
N GLY A 177 -4.09 6.79 -4.22
CA GLY A 177 -4.34 5.58 -3.44
C GLY A 177 -3.37 4.44 -3.77
N LEU A 178 -3.09 4.21 -5.05
CA LEU A 178 -2.12 3.20 -5.50
C LEU A 178 -0.69 3.61 -5.13
N THR A 179 -0.37 4.90 -5.18
CA THR A 179 0.95 5.40 -4.75
C THR A 179 1.14 5.20 -3.24
N LYS A 180 0.10 5.41 -2.42
CA LYS A 180 0.14 5.10 -0.99
C LYS A 180 0.36 3.60 -0.74
N CYS A 181 -0.28 2.74 -1.52
CA CYS A 181 -0.01 1.29 -1.50
C CYS A 181 1.44 0.97 -1.87
N PHE A 182 2.00 1.65 -2.87
CA PHE A 182 3.42 1.51 -3.22
C PHE A 182 4.35 1.93 -2.07
N ILE A 183 4.04 3.00 -1.33
CA ILE A 183 4.78 3.39 -0.12
C ILE A 183 4.74 2.27 0.93
N LEU A 184 3.57 1.65 1.14
CA LEU A 184 3.41 0.50 2.03
C LEU A 184 4.24 -0.71 1.58
N GLU A 185 4.28 -1.01 0.27
CA GLU A 185 5.06 -2.12 -0.32
C GLU A 185 6.58 -1.94 -0.13
N TRP A 186 7.04 -0.68 -0.04
CA TRP A 186 8.45 -0.30 -0.03
C TRP A 186 8.95 0.19 1.33
N SER A 187 8.08 0.22 2.34
CA SER A 187 8.42 0.57 3.72
C SER A 187 9.29 -0.50 4.38
N THR A 188 10.27 -0.08 5.18
CA THR A 188 11.34 -0.95 5.70
C THR A 188 11.13 -1.47 7.13
N ASP A 189 10.03 -1.15 7.80
CA ASP A 189 9.81 -1.62 9.18
C ASP A 189 9.11 -2.97 9.22
N ILE A 190 9.88 -4.07 9.18
CA ILE A 190 9.36 -5.39 9.56
C ILE A 190 10.30 -6.06 10.56
N ASP A 191 10.00 -5.88 11.84
CA ASP A 191 10.46 -6.74 12.93
C ASP A 191 9.46 -7.89 13.09
N TYR A 192 9.73 -8.99 12.38
CA TYR A 192 8.89 -10.16 12.17
C TYR A 192 8.48 -10.95 13.44
N GLN A 193 8.67 -10.46 14.66
CA GLN A 193 8.51 -11.23 15.90
C GLN A 193 7.09 -11.71 16.27
N LEU A 194 6.04 -11.31 15.54
CA LEU A 194 4.66 -11.68 15.91
C LEU A 194 4.18 -13.02 15.34
N TYR A 195 4.71 -13.47 14.19
CA TYR A 195 4.17 -14.63 13.48
C TYR A 195 4.58 -15.99 14.04
N HIS A 196 5.45 -16.06 15.05
CA HIS A 196 5.93 -17.32 15.61
C HIS A 196 4.89 -18.11 16.43
N LYS A 197 3.69 -17.58 16.61
CA LYS A 197 2.64 -18.21 17.45
C LYS A 197 1.24 -18.09 16.86
N LEU A 198 1.11 -17.61 15.63
CA LEU A 198 -0.20 -17.44 15.01
C LEU A 198 -0.61 -18.72 14.28
N PRO A 199 -1.85 -19.18 14.43
CA PRO A 199 -2.36 -20.38 13.77
C PRO A 199 -2.42 -20.21 12.26
N LEU A 200 -2.25 -21.29 11.49
CA LEU A 200 -2.28 -21.30 10.03
C LEU A 200 -3.57 -20.74 9.39
N LYS A 201 -4.68 -20.77 10.11
CA LYS A 201 -5.95 -20.16 9.72
C LYS A 201 -6.44 -19.20 10.79
N MET A 202 -6.78 -17.98 10.36
CA MET A 202 -7.35 -16.95 11.21
C MET A 202 -8.55 -16.29 10.55
N ARG A 203 -9.45 -15.71 11.35
CA ARG A 203 -10.51 -14.82 10.89
C ARG A 203 -10.56 -13.57 11.75
N PHE A 204 -11.02 -12.45 11.22
CA PHE A 204 -11.52 -11.40 12.12
C PHE A 204 -12.85 -11.83 12.75
N GLY A 205 -13.11 -11.35 13.97
CA GLY A 205 -14.30 -11.68 14.75
C GLY A 205 -14.83 -10.50 15.54
#